data_AF-A0A3D3UPQ5-F1
#
_entry.id   AF-A0A3D3UPQ5-F1
#
_cell.length_a   1.000
_cell.length_b   1.000
_cell.length_c   1.000
_cell.angle_alpha   90.00
_cell.angle_beta   90.00
_cell.angle_gamma   90.00
#
_symmetry.space_group_name_H-M   'P 1'
#
loop_
_entity.id
_entity.type
_entity.pdbx_description
1 polymer ?
#
loop_
_entity_poly.entity_id
_entity_poly.type
_entity_poly.pdbx_seq_one_letter_code
_entity_poly.pdbx_strand_id
1 'polypeptide(L)'
;MTTKRLTVFVWAALLLMQSVQVWAKDAAASKSRYDWRQTDSSLALRQESPGLLTRGRVVWQFNFDRKQPKPYFHPVCLTDGTELTWHRPPDHPWHYGLWFSWKYINGLNYWEEDRKTGLSQGRTEIKSIEVTPNRDFSAQIKIQLSYHPPGQPAVLTESCIIRVGKPDEDGRYRIDWISRFTAGSADVLLDRTPIPGEKDGQSWGGYAGLSVRVAKNVTDWYLADSEGRKDLQAHGKKARWMSFGGLAGGSKDFSIAVFDHPDNLRHPSPGFVIMNPKVPFGYFSPALLFDKPYTLPAGRSFSLKYRVLIQSGRAEEKMLEAEWKAFSRTAAIQARIDPARGSTARRRTDGAVSKELDKPAYVFEFTPNMSFVEAIEQIKYCVEPPLPIVVLWKDLYENADIDRMTLIDMDEISGVSPGRALRLLLTSVSGGYDKLGYIVEDGIIMIATVESLPEKWETRVYDISDLL
;
A
#
# COMPACT_ATOMS: atom_id res chain seq x y z
N MET A 1 36.37 -68.85 -8.17
CA MET A 1 36.94 -67.55 -8.57
C MET A 1 36.53 -67.35 -10.03
N THR A 2 35.58 -66.52 -10.41
CA THR A 2 35.68 -65.06 -10.58
C THR A 2 34.30 -64.48 -10.95
N THR A 3 33.47 -64.09 -9.97
CA THR A 3 32.17 -63.42 -10.23
C THR A 3 31.82 -62.47 -9.10
N LYS A 4 32.67 -61.46 -8.82
CA LYS A 4 32.37 -60.38 -7.85
C LYS A 4 33.00 -59.02 -8.19
N ARG A 5 33.19 -58.67 -9.47
CA ARG A 5 33.77 -57.36 -9.83
C ARG A 5 33.02 -56.49 -10.84
N LEU A 6 31.87 -56.92 -11.38
CA LEU A 6 31.14 -56.09 -12.36
C LEU A 6 29.93 -55.32 -11.78
N THR A 7 29.44 -55.65 -10.59
CA THR A 7 28.21 -55.03 -10.06
C THR A 7 28.43 -53.72 -9.28
N VAL A 8 29.67 -53.41 -8.89
CA VAL A 8 29.97 -52.20 -8.11
C VAL A 8 30.12 -50.96 -9.00
N PHE A 9 30.52 -51.13 -10.27
CA PHE A 9 30.71 -50.00 -11.19
C PHE A 9 29.40 -49.45 -11.79
N VAL A 10 28.33 -50.26 -11.89
CA VAL A 10 27.03 -49.81 -12.41
C VAL A 10 26.24 -49.00 -11.37
N TRP A 11 26.38 -49.33 -10.08
CA TRP A 11 25.72 -48.58 -9.00
C TRP A 11 26.41 -47.26 -8.68
N ALA A 12 27.74 -47.17 -8.81
CA ALA A 12 28.47 -45.90 -8.65
C ALA A 12 28.14 -44.90 -9.76
N ALA A 13 27.93 -45.36 -11.00
CA ALA A 13 27.53 -44.51 -12.13
C ALA A 13 26.08 -44.01 -12.01
N LEU A 14 25.16 -44.83 -11.47
CA LEU A 14 23.77 -44.41 -11.22
C LEU A 14 23.65 -43.42 -10.05
N LEU A 15 24.46 -43.60 -8.99
CA LEU A 15 24.52 -42.67 -7.85
C LEU A 15 25.19 -41.34 -8.23
N LEU A 16 26.18 -41.34 -9.12
CA LEU A 16 26.73 -40.10 -9.69
C LEU A 16 25.76 -39.41 -10.65
N MET A 17 24.95 -40.14 -11.43
CA MET A 17 23.93 -39.51 -12.28
C MET A 17 22.75 -38.93 -11.48
N GLN A 18 22.36 -39.58 -10.37
CA GLN A 18 21.34 -39.03 -9.47
C GLN A 18 21.87 -37.86 -8.63
N SER A 19 23.12 -37.87 -8.19
CA SER A 19 23.71 -36.73 -7.47
C SER A 19 23.96 -35.54 -8.39
N VAL A 20 24.31 -35.76 -9.66
CA VAL A 20 24.40 -34.71 -10.69
C VAL A 20 23.02 -34.15 -11.06
N GLN A 21 21.96 -34.96 -11.05
CA GLN A 21 20.57 -34.46 -11.24
C GLN A 21 20.02 -33.70 -10.02
N VAL A 22 20.41 -34.09 -8.81
CA VAL A 22 20.06 -33.35 -7.58
C VAL A 22 20.84 -32.05 -7.49
N TRP A 23 22.13 -32.05 -7.81
CA TRP A 23 22.93 -30.81 -7.91
C TRP A 23 22.53 -29.93 -9.11
N ALA A 24 22.04 -30.48 -10.21
CA ALA A 24 21.51 -29.69 -11.33
C ALA A 24 20.15 -29.06 -11.02
N LYS A 25 19.33 -29.68 -10.16
CA LYS A 25 18.09 -29.06 -9.66
C LYS A 25 18.37 -27.95 -8.64
N ASP A 26 19.36 -28.13 -7.78
CA ASP A 26 19.76 -27.10 -6.82
C ASP A 26 20.61 -25.97 -7.45
N ALA A 27 21.32 -26.24 -8.55
CA ALA A 27 22.03 -25.22 -9.33
C ALA A 27 21.15 -24.45 -10.34
N ALA A 28 19.94 -24.97 -10.65
CA ALA A 28 18.98 -24.30 -11.53
C ALA A 28 18.05 -23.31 -10.79
N ALA A 29 18.00 -23.35 -9.46
CA ALA A 29 17.46 -22.28 -8.64
C ALA A 29 18.50 -21.15 -8.50
N SER A 30 18.88 -20.55 -9.64
CA SER A 30 19.49 -19.22 -9.60
C SER A 30 18.52 -18.33 -8.83
N LYS A 31 18.85 -17.98 -7.56
CA LYS A 31 18.14 -16.93 -6.82
C LYS A 31 18.08 -15.75 -7.76
N SER A 32 16.90 -15.49 -8.32
CA SER A 32 16.70 -14.44 -9.30
C SER A 32 17.23 -13.15 -8.69
N ARG A 33 18.34 -12.64 -9.23
CA ARG A 33 18.87 -11.36 -8.80
C ARG A 33 18.04 -10.28 -9.48
N TYR A 34 17.71 -9.25 -8.72
CA TYR A 34 17.05 -8.06 -9.23
C TYR A 34 18.03 -6.91 -9.26
N ASP A 35 17.78 -5.94 -10.14
CA ASP A 35 18.55 -4.72 -10.22
C ASP A 35 17.63 -3.52 -10.53
N TRP A 36 18.12 -2.33 -10.20
CA TRP A 36 17.40 -1.07 -10.43
C TRP A 36 17.87 -0.40 -11.73
N ARG A 37 16.92 0.11 -12.51
CA ARG A 37 17.17 1.09 -13.57
C ARG A 37 16.44 2.38 -13.25
N GLN A 38 17.18 3.45 -12.99
CA GLN A 38 16.62 4.77 -12.79
C GLN A 38 17.10 5.73 -13.88
N THR A 39 16.20 6.58 -14.36
CA THR A 39 16.47 7.70 -15.25
C THR A 39 15.85 8.97 -14.66
N ASP A 40 16.01 10.11 -15.32
CA ASP A 40 15.37 11.37 -14.93
C ASP A 40 13.83 11.33 -15.02
N SER A 41 13.27 10.32 -15.69
CA SER A 41 11.83 10.21 -15.95
C SER A 41 11.23 8.84 -15.64
N SER A 42 12.01 7.90 -15.10
CA SER A 42 11.52 6.55 -14.79
C SER A 42 12.28 5.83 -13.68
N LEU A 43 11.61 4.93 -12.98
CA LEU A 43 12.22 3.88 -12.15
C LEU A 43 11.70 2.52 -12.61
N ALA A 44 12.60 1.55 -12.80
CA ALA A 44 12.23 0.18 -13.12
C ALA A 44 12.99 -0.82 -12.25
N LEU A 45 12.27 -1.86 -11.81
CA LEU A 45 12.87 -3.08 -11.29
C LEU A 45 13.09 -4.06 -12.46
N ARG A 46 14.26 -4.65 -12.53
CA ARG A 46 14.60 -5.68 -13.52
C ARG A 46 15.01 -6.98 -12.85
N GLN A 47 14.66 -8.09 -13.47
CA GLN A 47 15.23 -9.40 -13.17
C GLN A 47 16.49 -9.58 -14.04
N GLU A 48 17.62 -9.91 -13.42
CA GLU A 48 18.84 -10.28 -14.14
C GLU A 48 18.56 -11.54 -14.98
N SER A 49 18.99 -11.55 -16.25
CA SER A 49 18.94 -12.78 -17.06
C SER A 49 20.20 -13.61 -16.80
N PRO A 50 20.08 -14.92 -16.52
CA PRO A 50 21.24 -15.82 -16.54
C PRO A 50 21.66 -16.05 -18.00
N GLY A 51 22.56 -15.21 -18.53
CA GLY A 51 23.13 -15.37 -19.87
C GLY A 51 23.72 -14.09 -20.47
N LEU A 52 24.49 -14.23 -21.57
CA LEU A 52 25.20 -13.17 -22.30
C LEU A 52 24.31 -12.04 -22.90
N LEU A 53 22.99 -12.09 -22.68
CA LEU A 53 22.09 -10.99 -23.04
C LEU A 53 22.16 -9.92 -21.94
N THR A 54 22.93 -8.87 -22.18
CA THR A 54 23.17 -7.71 -21.30
C THR A 54 21.93 -6.84 -21.00
N ARG A 55 20.71 -7.33 -21.23
CA ARG A 55 19.45 -6.63 -20.94
C ARG A 55 18.62 -7.43 -19.95
N GLY A 56 18.63 -7.03 -18.68
CA GLY A 56 17.70 -7.52 -17.66
C GLY A 56 16.24 -7.34 -18.09
N ARG A 57 15.35 -8.24 -17.64
CA ARG A 57 13.92 -8.23 -17.99
C ARG A 57 13.17 -7.32 -17.04
N VAL A 58 12.38 -6.39 -17.55
CA VAL A 58 11.62 -5.45 -16.69
C VAL A 58 10.51 -6.22 -15.98
N VAL A 59 10.45 -6.10 -14.65
CA VAL A 59 9.35 -6.62 -13.82
C VAL A 59 8.26 -5.56 -13.74
N TRP A 60 8.63 -4.31 -13.50
CA TRP A 60 7.75 -3.15 -13.58
C TRP A 60 8.56 -1.89 -13.85
N GLN A 61 7.91 -0.89 -14.45
CA GLN A 61 8.49 0.45 -14.62
C GLN A 61 7.44 1.52 -14.30
N PHE A 62 7.77 2.44 -13.40
CA PHE A 62 7.03 3.66 -13.15
C PHE A 62 7.61 4.80 -13.98
N ASN A 63 6.76 5.46 -14.76
CA ASN A 63 7.10 6.57 -15.65
C ASN A 63 6.52 7.86 -15.09
N PHE A 64 7.37 8.88 -14.99
CA PHE A 64 7.05 10.19 -14.39
C PHE A 64 7.64 11.35 -15.20
N ASP A 65 7.82 11.16 -16.51
CA ASP A 65 8.19 12.24 -17.42
C ASP A 65 7.16 13.38 -17.32
N ARG A 66 7.62 14.57 -16.94
CA ARG A 66 6.76 15.76 -16.79
C ARG A 66 6.16 16.24 -18.11
N LYS A 67 6.65 15.75 -19.24
CA LYS A 67 6.07 15.99 -20.57
C LYS A 67 4.85 15.11 -20.85
N GLN A 68 4.66 14.04 -20.09
CA GLN A 68 3.49 13.19 -20.18
C GLN A 68 2.36 13.77 -19.33
N PRO A 69 1.09 13.66 -19.77
CA PRO A 69 -0.04 14.23 -19.06
C PRO A 69 -0.38 13.47 -17.78
N LYS A 70 0.16 12.27 -17.55
CA LYS A 70 -0.13 11.41 -16.39
C LYS A 70 1.12 10.59 -16.04
N PRO A 71 1.45 10.37 -14.75
CA PRO A 71 2.38 9.33 -14.36
C PRO A 71 1.70 7.95 -14.39
N TYR A 72 2.47 6.89 -14.66
CA TYR A 72 1.90 5.56 -14.87
C TYR A 72 2.91 4.42 -14.71
N PHE A 73 2.40 3.22 -14.47
CA PHE A 73 3.17 1.98 -14.58
C PHE A 73 2.99 1.35 -15.95
N HIS A 74 4.09 1.27 -16.70
CA HIS A 74 4.21 0.42 -17.88
C HIS A 74 5.70 0.26 -18.30
N PRO A 75 6.15 -0.96 -18.62
CA PRO A 75 5.38 -2.20 -18.53
C PRO A 75 5.16 -2.63 -17.07
N VAL A 76 4.08 -3.38 -16.84
CA VAL A 76 3.87 -4.19 -15.64
C VAL A 76 3.93 -5.64 -16.11
N CYS A 77 4.83 -6.43 -15.53
CA CYS A 77 5.15 -7.77 -16.01
C CYS A 77 5.07 -8.81 -14.90
N LEU A 78 5.03 -10.08 -15.26
CA LEU A 78 5.52 -11.15 -14.37
C LEU A 78 7.04 -11.02 -14.18
N THR A 79 7.59 -11.68 -13.16
CA THR A 79 9.03 -11.61 -12.86
C THR A 79 9.89 -12.08 -14.03
N ASP A 80 9.40 -13.02 -14.83
CA ASP A 80 10.07 -13.52 -16.03
C ASP A 80 10.04 -12.57 -17.25
N GLY A 81 9.46 -11.37 -17.11
CA GLY A 81 9.35 -10.35 -18.15
C GLY A 81 8.10 -10.43 -19.03
N THR A 82 7.14 -11.32 -18.73
CA THR A 82 5.88 -11.40 -19.47
C THR A 82 5.03 -10.15 -19.21
N GLU A 83 4.89 -9.28 -20.20
CA GLU A 83 4.13 -8.01 -20.12
C GLU A 83 2.62 -8.25 -19.99
N LEU A 84 1.97 -7.54 -19.06
CA LEU A 84 0.56 -7.71 -18.71
C LEU A 84 -0.31 -6.47 -18.99
N THR A 85 0.29 -5.31 -19.25
CA THR A 85 -0.43 -4.04 -19.46
C THR A 85 -0.16 -3.45 -20.84
N TRP A 86 -1.12 -2.70 -21.41
CA TRP A 86 -0.97 -2.06 -22.72
C TRP A 86 -0.93 -0.54 -22.62
N HIS A 87 0.19 0.06 -23.03
CA HIS A 87 0.37 1.51 -23.10
C HIS A 87 0.01 2.08 -24.48
N ARG A 88 -0.77 3.16 -24.45
CA ARG A 88 -1.30 3.93 -25.58
C ARG A 88 -1.79 3.05 -26.76
N PRO A 89 -2.76 2.14 -26.54
CA PRO A 89 -3.42 1.42 -27.63
C PRO A 89 -3.90 2.38 -28.74
N PRO A 90 -3.86 1.99 -30.03
CA PRO A 90 -4.28 2.87 -31.13
C PRO A 90 -5.73 3.39 -31.04
N ASP A 91 -6.61 2.58 -30.45
CA ASP A 91 -8.01 2.90 -30.16
C ASP A 91 -8.16 3.91 -29.02
N HIS A 92 -7.32 3.80 -27.98
CA HIS A 92 -7.38 4.62 -26.77
C HIS A 92 -5.98 5.13 -26.38
N PRO A 93 -5.43 6.12 -27.11
CA PRO A 93 -4.05 6.58 -26.88
C PRO A 93 -3.84 7.22 -25.50
N TRP A 94 -4.89 7.55 -24.77
CA TRP A 94 -4.85 8.05 -23.39
C TRP A 94 -4.86 6.95 -22.31
N HIS A 95 -4.79 5.66 -22.68
CA HIS A 95 -4.62 4.55 -21.72
C HIS A 95 -3.13 4.25 -21.50
N TYR A 96 -2.71 4.10 -20.24
CA TYR A 96 -1.30 4.08 -19.86
C TYR A 96 -0.81 2.78 -19.19
N GLY A 97 -1.58 1.70 -19.30
CA GLY A 97 -1.27 0.43 -18.62
C GLY A 97 -1.87 0.37 -17.23
N LEU A 98 -1.14 0.77 -16.18
CA LEU A 98 -1.69 0.98 -14.84
C LEU A 98 -1.50 2.47 -14.44
N TRP A 99 -2.60 3.22 -14.28
CA TRP A 99 -2.53 4.66 -14.02
C TRP A 99 -3.74 5.17 -13.25
N PHE A 100 -3.64 6.38 -12.70
CA PHE A 100 -4.76 7.09 -12.10
C PHE A 100 -5.12 8.33 -12.95
N SER A 101 -6.40 8.60 -13.14
CA SER A 101 -6.87 9.88 -13.70
C SER A 101 -8.29 10.18 -13.25
N TRP A 102 -8.57 11.44 -12.94
CA TRP A 102 -9.95 11.92 -12.92
C TRP A 102 -10.50 12.01 -14.35
N LYS A 103 -11.82 11.85 -14.49
CA LYS A 103 -12.51 12.02 -15.77
C LYS A 103 -12.82 13.49 -16.02
N TYR A 104 -13.67 14.09 -15.18
CA TYR A 104 -13.92 15.53 -15.19
C TYR A 104 -13.62 16.16 -13.83
N ILE A 105 -13.04 17.36 -13.85
CA ILE A 105 -12.91 18.23 -12.68
C ILE A 105 -13.49 19.59 -13.06
N ASN A 106 -14.53 20.03 -12.36
CA ASN A 106 -15.26 21.27 -12.66
C ASN A 106 -15.67 21.38 -14.14
N GLY A 107 -16.12 20.26 -14.73
CA GLY A 107 -16.57 20.17 -16.13
C GLY A 107 -15.46 20.05 -17.20
N LEU A 108 -14.18 20.24 -16.85
CA LEU A 108 -13.07 20.05 -17.77
C LEU A 108 -12.62 18.59 -17.78
N ASN A 109 -12.34 18.04 -18.96
CA ASN A 109 -11.85 16.68 -19.13
C ASN A 109 -10.35 16.56 -18.81
N TYR A 110 -9.99 15.60 -17.94
CA TYR A 110 -8.58 15.28 -17.59
C TYR A 110 -8.13 13.92 -18.15
N TRP A 111 -9.06 13.12 -18.66
CA TRP A 111 -8.82 11.76 -19.12
C TRP A 111 -8.38 11.70 -20.57
N GLU A 112 -9.29 12.02 -21.49
CA GLU A 112 -9.02 11.93 -22.93
C GLU A 112 -8.13 13.08 -23.37
N GLU A 113 -7.03 12.71 -24.02
CA GLU A 113 -6.15 13.62 -24.72
C GLU A 113 -6.66 13.86 -26.14
N ASP A 114 -6.61 15.11 -26.59
CA ASP A 114 -6.79 15.42 -27.99
C ASP A 114 -5.70 14.74 -28.82
N ARG A 115 -6.11 14.05 -29.90
CA ARG A 115 -5.19 13.21 -30.70
C ARG A 115 -4.13 14.02 -31.45
N LYS A 116 -4.35 15.30 -31.70
CA LYS A 116 -3.39 16.16 -32.42
C LYS A 116 -2.34 16.73 -31.48
N THR A 117 -2.76 17.16 -30.29
CA THR A 117 -1.91 17.85 -29.32
C THR A 117 -1.34 16.92 -28.24
N GLY A 118 -1.96 15.77 -27.99
CA GLY A 118 -1.60 14.85 -26.91
C GLY A 118 -1.96 15.37 -25.51
N LEU A 119 -2.83 16.37 -25.42
CA LEU A 119 -3.19 17.04 -24.18
C LEU A 119 -4.69 16.94 -23.93
N SER A 120 -5.11 16.77 -22.67
CA SER A 120 -6.53 16.82 -22.26
C SER A 120 -7.07 18.27 -22.23
N GLN A 121 -8.27 18.52 -21.70
CA GLN A 121 -8.74 19.91 -21.54
C GLN A 121 -8.15 20.53 -20.27
N GLY A 122 -8.24 19.81 -19.15
CA GLY A 122 -7.51 20.09 -17.92
C GLY A 122 -6.05 19.63 -18.01
N ARG A 123 -5.23 20.05 -17.05
CA ARG A 123 -3.82 19.68 -16.95
C ARG A 123 -3.56 19.01 -15.61
N THR A 124 -2.97 17.83 -15.65
CA THR A 124 -2.36 17.17 -14.49
C THR A 124 -0.86 17.42 -14.57
N GLU A 125 -0.28 18.05 -13.55
CA GLU A 125 1.12 18.45 -13.55
C GLU A 125 1.84 17.85 -12.33
N ILE A 126 3.00 17.21 -12.56
CA ILE A 126 3.89 16.77 -11.48
C ILE A 126 4.67 17.99 -10.96
N LYS A 127 4.37 18.43 -9.75
CA LYS A 127 5.07 19.54 -9.07
C LYS A 127 6.38 19.07 -8.46
N SER A 128 6.38 17.92 -7.81
CA SER A 128 7.59 17.29 -7.28
C SER A 128 7.47 15.78 -7.27
N ILE A 129 8.62 15.11 -7.30
CA ILE A 129 8.70 13.66 -7.18
C ILE A 129 9.96 13.28 -6.41
N GLU A 130 9.82 12.35 -5.48
CA GLU A 130 10.91 11.68 -4.79
C GLU A 130 10.79 10.17 -5.04
N VAL A 131 11.87 9.56 -5.51
CA VAL A 131 11.94 8.13 -5.80
C VAL A 131 13.00 7.51 -4.90
N THR A 132 12.61 6.54 -4.09
CA THR A 132 13.48 5.83 -3.15
C THR A 132 13.43 4.32 -3.43
N PRO A 133 14.33 3.79 -4.28
CA PRO A 133 14.55 2.35 -4.37
C PRO A 133 15.32 1.85 -3.13
N ASN A 134 14.89 0.73 -2.57
CA ASN A 134 15.50 0.13 -1.38
C ASN A 134 16.43 -1.02 -1.76
N ARG A 135 17.32 -1.39 -0.82
CA ARG A 135 18.28 -2.51 -0.99
C ARG A 135 17.61 -3.88 -1.06
N ASP A 136 16.39 -4.01 -0.54
CA ASP A 136 15.61 -5.25 -0.56
C ASP A 136 14.75 -5.42 -1.83
N PHE A 137 14.93 -4.52 -2.81
CA PHE A 137 14.16 -4.47 -4.06
C PHE A 137 12.70 -4.03 -3.93
N SER A 138 12.33 -3.44 -2.78
CA SER A 138 11.13 -2.61 -2.68
C SER A 138 11.41 -1.15 -3.09
N ALA A 139 10.37 -0.38 -3.40
CA ALA A 139 10.52 1.04 -3.70
C ALA A 139 9.38 1.88 -3.10
N GLN A 140 9.70 3.13 -2.77
CA GLN A 140 8.72 4.16 -2.42
C GLN A 140 8.84 5.34 -3.39
N ILE A 141 7.71 5.79 -3.93
CA ILE A 141 7.61 6.93 -4.83
C ILE A 141 6.62 7.92 -4.20
N LYS A 142 7.07 9.15 -3.94
CA LYS A 142 6.22 10.24 -3.44
C LYS A 142 6.07 11.29 -4.51
N ILE A 143 4.84 11.70 -4.81
CA ILE A 143 4.52 12.62 -5.91
C ILE A 143 3.61 13.70 -5.37
N GLN A 144 3.89 14.95 -5.74
CA GLN A 144 2.95 16.05 -5.59
C GLN A 144 2.43 16.42 -6.98
N LEU A 145 1.11 16.35 -7.15
CA LEU A 145 0.42 16.62 -8.40
C LEU A 145 -0.52 17.82 -8.21
N SER A 146 -0.69 18.62 -9.26
CA SER A 146 -1.74 19.63 -9.35
C SER A 146 -2.66 19.33 -10.53
N TYR A 147 -3.92 19.73 -10.37
CA TYR A 147 -4.94 19.67 -11.40
C TYR A 147 -5.46 21.07 -11.65
N HIS A 148 -5.35 21.54 -12.89
CA HIS A 148 -5.66 22.93 -13.22
C HIS A 148 -6.19 23.11 -14.64
N PRO A 149 -7.01 24.13 -14.91
CA PRO A 149 -7.23 24.59 -16.27
C PRO A 149 -5.92 25.10 -16.90
N PRO A 150 -5.74 25.05 -18.23
CA PRO A 150 -4.53 25.54 -18.88
C PRO A 150 -4.26 27.01 -18.55
N GLY A 151 -3.04 27.31 -18.08
CA GLY A 151 -2.63 28.67 -17.73
C GLY A 151 -3.28 29.26 -16.48
N GLN A 152 -4.04 28.48 -15.70
CA GLN A 152 -4.72 28.93 -14.49
C GLN A 152 -4.18 28.22 -13.24
N PRO A 153 -4.44 28.75 -12.02
CA PRO A 153 -4.12 28.08 -10.77
C PRO A 153 -4.77 26.72 -10.61
N ALA A 154 -4.20 25.89 -9.74
CA ALA A 154 -4.74 24.58 -9.39
C ALA A 154 -6.07 24.67 -8.65
N VAL A 155 -7.04 23.86 -9.08
CA VAL A 155 -8.34 23.68 -8.40
C VAL A 155 -8.29 22.53 -7.41
N LEU A 156 -7.43 21.54 -7.67
CA LEU A 156 -7.24 20.35 -6.83
C LEU A 156 -5.75 20.01 -6.80
N THR A 157 -5.25 19.57 -5.65
CA THR A 157 -3.89 19.03 -5.51
C THR A 157 -3.95 17.59 -5.00
N GLU A 158 -2.91 16.82 -5.28
CA GLU A 158 -2.76 15.44 -4.81
C GLU A 158 -1.37 15.21 -4.23
N SER A 159 -1.33 14.67 -3.01
CA SER A 159 -0.15 14.02 -2.46
C SER A 159 -0.30 12.51 -2.63
N CYS A 160 0.53 11.93 -3.48
CA CYS A 160 0.51 10.50 -3.80
C CYS A 160 1.74 9.81 -3.23
N ILE A 161 1.53 8.67 -2.57
CA ILE A 161 2.57 7.75 -2.13
C ILE A 161 2.29 6.40 -2.77
N ILE A 162 3.25 5.91 -3.53
CA ILE A 162 3.23 4.58 -4.13
C ILE A 162 4.31 3.75 -3.48
N ARG A 163 3.96 2.56 -2.98
CA ARG A 163 4.90 1.59 -2.45
C ARG A 163 4.86 0.33 -3.28
N VAL A 164 6.01 -0.10 -3.79
CA VAL A 164 6.14 -1.34 -4.54
C VAL A 164 6.92 -2.32 -3.68
N GLY A 165 6.28 -3.43 -3.32
CA GLY A 165 6.93 -4.51 -2.59
C GLY A 165 7.90 -5.29 -3.48
N LYS A 166 8.95 -5.84 -2.89
CA LYS A 166 9.81 -6.81 -3.60
C LYS A 166 8.98 -8.03 -4.03
N PRO A 167 9.29 -8.68 -5.15
CA PRO A 167 8.71 -9.97 -5.46
C PRO A 167 8.94 -10.98 -4.31
N ASP A 168 7.91 -11.74 -3.95
CA ASP A 168 7.99 -12.83 -3.00
C ASP A 168 8.57 -14.11 -3.65
N GLU A 169 8.61 -15.21 -2.90
CA GLU A 169 9.17 -16.49 -3.37
C GLU A 169 8.38 -17.07 -4.56
N ASP A 170 7.08 -16.75 -4.65
CA ASP A 170 6.21 -17.12 -5.77
C ASP A 170 6.29 -16.12 -6.94
N GLY A 171 7.15 -15.09 -6.82
CA GLY A 171 7.30 -14.03 -7.80
C GLY A 171 6.15 -13.02 -7.83
N ARG A 172 5.27 -13.03 -6.82
CA ARG A 172 4.16 -12.08 -6.72
C ARG A 172 4.66 -10.77 -6.11
N TYR A 173 4.12 -9.64 -6.55
CA TYR A 173 4.47 -8.34 -5.99
C TYR A 173 3.24 -7.45 -5.87
N ARG A 174 3.36 -6.46 -4.98
CA ARG A 174 2.26 -5.54 -4.63
C ARG A 174 2.66 -4.11 -4.97
N ILE A 175 1.70 -3.35 -5.47
CA ILE A 175 1.78 -1.89 -5.64
C ILE A 175 0.68 -1.27 -4.78
N ASP A 176 1.05 -0.66 -3.67
CA ASP A 176 0.13 0.14 -2.86
C ASP A 176 0.11 1.58 -3.38
N TRP A 177 -1.06 2.07 -3.74
CA TRP A 177 -1.29 3.41 -4.27
C TRP A 177 -2.14 4.20 -3.28
N ILE A 178 -1.58 5.25 -2.69
CA ILE A 178 -2.25 6.07 -1.68
C ILE A 178 -2.23 7.52 -2.14
N SER A 179 -3.39 8.07 -2.47
CA SER A 179 -3.56 9.45 -2.92
C SER A 179 -4.41 10.22 -1.92
N ARG A 180 -3.92 11.38 -1.48
CA ARG A 180 -4.73 12.38 -0.75
C ARG A 180 -5.00 13.56 -1.67
N PHE A 181 -6.27 13.80 -1.96
CA PHE A 181 -6.73 14.92 -2.78
C PHE A 181 -7.19 16.08 -1.89
N THR A 182 -6.83 17.32 -2.22
CA THR A 182 -7.22 18.52 -1.47
C THR A 182 -7.76 19.59 -2.41
N ALA A 183 -8.97 20.08 -2.14
CA ALA A 183 -9.56 21.19 -2.88
C ALA A 183 -8.85 22.50 -2.56
N GLY A 184 -8.78 23.40 -3.55
CA GLY A 184 -8.31 24.77 -3.35
C GLY A 184 -9.31 25.65 -2.61
N SER A 185 -9.41 26.92 -3.00
CA SER A 185 -10.28 27.92 -2.36
C SER A 185 -11.77 27.80 -2.69
N ALA A 186 -12.15 26.91 -3.61
CA ALA A 186 -13.53 26.67 -4.03
C ALA A 186 -13.85 25.18 -4.02
N ASP A 187 -15.13 24.86 -4.00
CA ASP A 187 -15.61 23.49 -4.15
C ASP A 187 -15.14 22.89 -5.48
N VAL A 188 -14.81 21.60 -5.43
CA VAL A 188 -14.36 20.84 -6.60
C VAL A 188 -15.36 19.74 -6.91
N LEU A 189 -16.00 19.84 -8.08
CA LEU A 189 -16.85 18.79 -8.62
C LEU A 189 -15.98 17.76 -9.38
N LEU A 190 -15.87 16.57 -8.81
CA LEU A 190 -15.32 15.39 -9.47
C LEU A 190 -16.47 14.64 -10.14
N ASP A 191 -16.38 14.49 -11.46
CA ASP A 191 -17.44 13.89 -12.26
C ASP A 191 -16.90 12.88 -13.28
N ARG A 192 -17.82 12.17 -13.91
CA ARG A 192 -17.61 11.08 -14.86
C ARG A 192 -18.54 11.24 -16.05
N THR A 193 -18.37 10.43 -17.09
CA THR A 193 -19.41 10.35 -18.11
C THR A 193 -20.65 9.67 -17.52
N PRO A 194 -21.86 10.27 -17.64
CA PRO A 194 -23.11 9.67 -17.16
C PRO A 194 -23.33 8.23 -17.61
N ILE A 195 -23.87 7.41 -16.72
CA ILE A 195 -24.20 6.00 -16.98
C ILE A 195 -25.57 5.88 -17.67
N PRO A 196 -25.92 4.73 -18.29
CA PRO A 196 -27.24 4.54 -18.87
C PRO A 196 -28.34 4.73 -17.83
N GLY A 197 -29.39 5.45 -18.19
CA GLY A 197 -30.49 5.82 -17.29
C GLY A 197 -30.38 7.25 -16.73
N GLU A 198 -29.23 7.90 -16.88
CA GLU A 198 -29.07 9.33 -16.63
C GLU A 198 -29.19 10.18 -17.90
N LYS A 199 -29.34 11.49 -17.71
CA LYS A 199 -29.29 12.45 -18.81
C LYS A 199 -27.93 12.35 -19.52
N ASP A 200 -27.95 12.24 -20.85
CA ASP A 200 -26.77 12.06 -21.71
C ASP A 200 -25.93 10.80 -21.39
N GLY A 201 -26.57 9.81 -20.74
CA GLY A 201 -26.01 8.53 -20.34
C GLY A 201 -25.39 7.74 -21.50
N GLN A 202 -24.20 7.16 -21.25
CA GLN A 202 -23.44 6.37 -22.21
C GLN A 202 -23.22 4.95 -21.67
N SER A 203 -23.22 3.95 -22.55
CA SER A 203 -22.91 2.55 -22.17
C SER A 203 -21.50 2.36 -21.62
N TRP A 204 -20.61 3.33 -21.85
CA TRP A 204 -19.25 3.38 -21.37
C TRP A 204 -19.05 4.38 -20.21
N GLY A 205 -20.14 4.92 -19.64
CA GLY A 205 -20.09 5.88 -18.54
C GLY A 205 -19.70 5.28 -17.19
N GLY A 206 -19.28 6.12 -16.25
CA GLY A 206 -19.05 5.74 -14.85
C GLY A 206 -17.58 5.60 -14.42
N TYR A 207 -16.61 5.58 -15.33
CA TYR A 207 -15.19 5.43 -14.95
C TYR A 207 -14.52 6.75 -14.50
N ALA A 208 -13.67 6.64 -13.49
CA ALA A 208 -12.62 7.57 -13.10
C ALA A 208 -11.76 6.88 -12.02
N GLY A 209 -10.49 7.26 -11.91
CA GLY A 209 -9.58 6.79 -10.86
C GLY A 209 -8.54 5.78 -11.34
N LEU A 210 -8.14 4.86 -10.45
CA LEU A 210 -7.11 3.86 -10.72
C LEU A 210 -7.59 2.85 -11.76
N SER A 211 -6.79 2.63 -12.81
CA SER A 211 -7.21 1.94 -14.02
C SER A 211 -6.16 0.94 -14.47
N VAL A 212 -6.61 -0.22 -14.95
CA VAL A 212 -5.75 -1.21 -15.59
C VAL A 212 -6.23 -1.46 -17.02
N ARG A 213 -5.35 -1.24 -18.00
CA ARG A 213 -5.51 -1.68 -19.40
C ARG A 213 -4.62 -2.89 -19.64
N VAL A 214 -5.24 -4.04 -19.91
CA VAL A 214 -4.58 -5.34 -20.10
C VAL A 214 -3.91 -5.41 -21.48
N ALA A 215 -2.78 -6.13 -21.55
CA ALA A 215 -2.01 -6.36 -22.77
C ALA A 215 -2.84 -6.98 -23.90
N LYS A 216 -2.59 -6.56 -25.15
CA LYS A 216 -3.39 -6.94 -26.33
C LYS A 216 -3.35 -8.43 -26.69
N ASN A 217 -2.30 -9.11 -26.28
CA ASN A 217 -1.99 -10.50 -26.62
C ASN A 217 -2.43 -11.49 -25.54
N VAL A 218 -3.18 -11.02 -24.54
CA VAL A 218 -3.77 -11.92 -23.54
C VAL A 218 -4.96 -12.66 -24.17
N THR A 219 -5.08 -13.95 -23.92
CA THR A 219 -6.23 -14.79 -24.31
C THR A 219 -6.92 -15.39 -23.08
N ASP A 220 -8.03 -16.09 -23.27
CA ASP A 220 -8.77 -16.80 -22.20
C ASP A 220 -9.05 -15.96 -20.96
N TRP A 221 -9.59 -14.76 -21.22
CA TRP A 221 -9.82 -13.77 -20.17
C TRP A 221 -10.83 -14.29 -19.15
N TYR A 222 -10.59 -13.91 -17.90
CA TYR A 222 -11.55 -14.05 -16.84
C TYR A 222 -11.44 -12.84 -15.91
N LEU A 223 -12.55 -12.52 -15.25
CA LEU A 223 -12.55 -11.63 -14.10
C LEU A 223 -13.40 -12.24 -12.99
N ALA A 224 -12.94 -12.08 -11.74
CA ALA A 224 -13.70 -12.43 -10.54
C ALA A 224 -13.69 -11.25 -9.57
N ASP A 225 -14.74 -11.14 -8.75
CA ASP A 225 -14.82 -10.13 -7.70
C ASP A 225 -15.13 -10.75 -6.32
N SER A 226 -15.06 -9.91 -5.29
CA SER A 226 -15.25 -10.32 -3.89
C SER A 226 -16.64 -10.83 -3.52
N GLU A 227 -17.60 -10.73 -4.43
CA GLU A 227 -18.99 -11.17 -4.26
C GLU A 227 -19.27 -12.44 -5.08
N GLY A 228 -18.24 -13.07 -5.64
CA GLY A 228 -18.32 -14.30 -6.42
C GLY A 228 -18.85 -14.10 -7.85
N ARG A 229 -19.00 -12.85 -8.32
CA ARG A 229 -19.45 -12.56 -9.68
C ARG A 229 -18.31 -12.76 -10.68
N LYS A 230 -18.70 -13.09 -11.91
CA LYS A 230 -17.76 -13.40 -12.99
C LYS A 230 -17.89 -12.40 -14.14
N ASP A 231 -16.74 -12.02 -14.68
CA ASP A 231 -16.61 -11.23 -15.90
C ASP A 231 -17.44 -9.94 -15.86
N LEU A 232 -18.27 -9.71 -16.89
CA LEU A 232 -19.10 -8.52 -17.01
C LEU A 232 -20.19 -8.40 -15.92
N GLN A 233 -20.46 -9.46 -15.14
CA GLN A 233 -21.40 -9.37 -14.01
C GLN A 233 -20.90 -8.42 -12.91
N ALA A 234 -19.59 -8.15 -12.85
CA ALA A 234 -19.00 -7.20 -11.92
C ALA A 234 -19.19 -5.74 -12.35
N HIS A 235 -19.55 -5.47 -13.61
CA HIS A 235 -19.72 -4.10 -14.12
C HIS A 235 -20.84 -3.36 -13.39
N GLY A 236 -20.54 -2.17 -12.87
CA GLY A 236 -21.43 -1.33 -12.07
C GLY A 236 -21.79 -1.91 -10.71
N LYS A 237 -21.09 -2.95 -10.24
CA LYS A 237 -21.39 -3.61 -8.97
C LYS A 237 -20.27 -3.42 -7.96
N LYS A 238 -20.65 -3.16 -6.70
CA LYS A 238 -19.71 -2.93 -5.60
C LYS A 238 -18.98 -4.21 -5.22
N ALA A 239 -17.66 -4.14 -5.08
CA ALA A 239 -16.82 -5.26 -4.63
C ALA A 239 -15.58 -4.73 -3.90
N ARG A 240 -15.11 -5.45 -2.87
CA ARG A 240 -13.90 -5.12 -2.09
C ARG A 240 -12.63 -5.30 -2.91
N TRP A 241 -12.67 -6.20 -3.89
CA TRP A 241 -11.60 -6.44 -4.84
C TRP A 241 -12.14 -6.99 -6.15
N MET A 242 -11.38 -6.79 -7.23
CA MET A 242 -11.58 -7.44 -8.53
C MET A 242 -10.24 -7.97 -9.03
N SER A 243 -10.27 -9.14 -9.67
CA SER A 243 -9.09 -9.78 -10.26
C SER A 243 -9.34 -10.12 -11.71
N PHE A 244 -8.55 -9.55 -12.61
CA PHE A 244 -8.56 -9.86 -14.03
C PHE A 244 -7.37 -10.76 -14.35
N GLY A 245 -7.57 -11.81 -15.15
CA GLY A 245 -6.48 -12.63 -15.64
C GLY A 245 -6.76 -13.27 -17.00
N GLY A 246 -5.82 -14.11 -17.43
CA GLY A 246 -5.86 -14.84 -18.69
C GLY A 246 -4.50 -15.42 -19.02
N LEU A 247 -4.31 -15.87 -20.26
CA LEU A 247 -3.01 -16.37 -20.74
C LEU A 247 -2.23 -15.25 -21.44
N ALA A 248 -1.09 -14.86 -20.90
CA ALA A 248 -0.13 -13.95 -21.49
C ALA A 248 1.07 -14.71 -22.09
N GLY A 249 1.81 -14.07 -23.00
CA GLY A 249 3.02 -14.68 -23.60
C GLY A 249 2.77 -16.01 -24.33
N GLY A 250 1.54 -16.25 -24.79
CA GLY A 250 1.12 -17.45 -25.52
C GLY A 250 0.52 -18.57 -24.66
N SER A 251 0.89 -18.70 -23.39
CA SER A 251 0.38 -19.80 -22.54
C SER A 251 0.51 -19.59 -21.03
N LYS A 252 0.97 -18.43 -20.56
CA LYS A 252 1.25 -18.19 -19.14
C LYS A 252 0.05 -17.57 -18.46
N ASP A 253 -0.57 -18.32 -17.57
CA ASP A 253 -1.66 -17.79 -16.74
C ASP A 253 -1.14 -16.71 -15.79
N PHE A 254 -1.94 -15.68 -15.56
CA PHE A 254 -1.65 -14.59 -14.65
C PHE A 254 -2.93 -14.02 -14.06
N SER A 255 -2.77 -13.20 -13.02
CA SER A 255 -3.82 -12.29 -12.57
C SER A 255 -3.25 -10.97 -12.07
N ILE A 256 -4.03 -9.90 -12.31
CA ILE A 256 -3.88 -8.58 -11.70
C ILE A 256 -5.12 -8.36 -10.85
N ALA A 257 -4.95 -8.25 -9.53
CA ALA A 257 -6.03 -7.92 -8.61
C ALA A 257 -5.90 -6.48 -8.10
N VAL A 258 -7.01 -5.75 -8.02
CA VAL A 258 -7.09 -4.42 -7.41
C VAL A 258 -8.00 -4.50 -6.19
N PHE A 259 -7.47 -4.08 -5.04
CA PHE A 259 -8.13 -4.09 -3.74
C PHE A 259 -8.52 -2.67 -3.35
N ASP A 260 -9.80 -2.49 -2.98
CA ASP A 260 -10.35 -1.24 -2.48
C ASP A 260 -10.31 -1.20 -0.95
N HIS A 261 -9.66 -0.21 -0.37
CA HIS A 261 -9.50 -0.11 1.08
C HIS A 261 -10.81 0.39 1.74
N PRO A 262 -11.20 -0.10 2.94
CA PRO A 262 -12.42 0.34 3.63
C PRO A 262 -12.49 1.85 3.92
N ASP A 263 -11.36 2.49 4.22
CA ASP A 263 -11.29 3.96 4.41
C ASP A 263 -11.57 4.79 3.14
N ASN A 264 -11.68 4.18 1.97
CA ASN A 264 -11.93 4.93 0.75
C ASN A 264 -13.35 5.50 0.77
N LEU A 265 -13.47 6.71 0.25
CA LEU A 265 -14.76 7.33 0.02
C LEU A 265 -15.67 6.37 -0.75
N ARG A 266 -16.89 6.13 -0.25
CA ARG A 266 -17.90 5.24 -0.85
C ARG A 266 -17.46 3.78 -1.02
N HIS A 267 -16.50 3.30 -0.24
CA HIS A 267 -16.16 1.89 -0.22
C HIS A 267 -17.39 0.99 0.03
N PRO A 268 -17.46 -0.20 -0.61
CA PRO A 268 -16.67 -0.59 -1.77
C PRO A 268 -17.13 0.12 -3.04
N SER A 269 -16.17 0.50 -3.87
CA SER A 269 -16.40 1.13 -5.16
C SER A 269 -17.06 0.13 -6.13
N PRO A 270 -18.01 0.58 -6.97
CA PRO A 270 -18.48 -0.21 -8.10
C PRO A 270 -17.34 -0.55 -9.06
N GLY A 271 -17.34 -1.75 -9.64
CA GLY A 271 -16.40 -2.13 -10.68
C GLY A 271 -16.78 -1.54 -12.03
N PHE A 272 -15.86 -0.85 -12.71
CA PHE A 272 -16.02 -0.56 -14.13
C PHE A 272 -15.21 -1.58 -14.92
N VAL A 273 -15.90 -2.46 -15.66
CA VAL A 273 -15.27 -3.58 -16.37
C VAL A 273 -15.61 -3.52 -17.85
N ILE A 274 -14.59 -3.67 -18.72
CA ILE A 274 -14.73 -3.89 -20.15
C ILE A 274 -13.95 -5.14 -20.52
N MET A 275 -14.61 -6.08 -21.17
CA MET A 275 -14.03 -7.32 -21.68
C MET A 275 -14.50 -7.55 -23.12
N ASN A 276 -13.70 -7.09 -24.09
CA ASN A 276 -13.93 -7.37 -25.50
C ASN A 276 -12.67 -8.00 -26.13
N PRO A 277 -12.63 -9.31 -26.39
CA PRO A 277 -11.46 -9.95 -26.99
C PRO A 277 -11.36 -9.69 -28.52
N LYS A 278 -12.45 -9.32 -29.20
CA LYS A 278 -12.44 -9.03 -30.65
C LYS A 278 -11.71 -7.74 -30.98
N VAL A 279 -11.84 -6.74 -30.10
CA VAL A 279 -11.07 -5.49 -30.12
C VAL A 279 -10.37 -5.48 -28.77
N PRO A 280 -9.12 -5.98 -28.64
CA PRO A 280 -8.52 -6.46 -27.39
C PRO A 280 -8.51 -5.38 -26.28
N PHE A 281 -9.66 -5.22 -25.64
CA PHE A 281 -10.00 -4.22 -24.65
C PHE A 281 -10.37 -4.96 -23.36
N GLY A 282 -9.33 -5.39 -22.66
CA GLY A 282 -9.43 -5.80 -21.26
C GLY A 282 -9.15 -4.57 -20.40
N TYR A 283 -10.14 -4.12 -19.64
CA TYR A 283 -10.00 -2.98 -18.75
C TYR A 283 -10.84 -3.19 -17.50
N PHE A 284 -10.29 -2.83 -16.35
CA PHE A 284 -11.04 -2.79 -15.12
C PHE A 284 -10.53 -1.71 -14.16
N SER A 285 -11.42 -1.21 -13.31
CA SER A 285 -11.17 -0.13 -12.36
C SER A 285 -12.17 -0.15 -11.21
N PRO A 286 -11.74 0.02 -9.93
CA PRO A 286 -12.66 0.44 -8.87
C PRO A 286 -13.10 1.90 -9.14
N ALA A 287 -14.35 2.07 -9.53
CA ALA A 287 -14.89 3.33 -10.03
C ALA A 287 -15.74 4.03 -8.97
N LEU A 288 -15.08 4.75 -8.05
CA LEU A 288 -15.68 5.59 -6.99
C LEU A 288 -16.89 6.45 -7.45
N LEU A 289 -16.81 6.99 -8.67
CA LEU A 289 -17.79 7.93 -9.23
C LEU A 289 -18.87 7.28 -10.09
N PHE A 290 -18.87 5.94 -10.21
CA PHE A 290 -19.73 5.20 -11.13
C PHE A 290 -21.20 5.65 -11.02
N ASP A 291 -21.76 5.57 -9.82
CA ASP A 291 -23.17 5.88 -9.60
C ASP A 291 -23.47 7.38 -9.68
N LYS A 292 -22.56 8.26 -9.21
CA LYS A 292 -22.80 9.71 -9.12
C LYS A 292 -21.52 10.53 -8.95
N PRO A 293 -21.52 11.81 -9.37
CA PRO A 293 -20.43 12.76 -9.07
C PRO A 293 -20.20 12.93 -7.57
N TYR A 294 -19.06 13.54 -7.22
CA TYR A 294 -18.71 13.92 -5.86
C TYR A 294 -18.19 15.36 -5.82
N THR A 295 -18.80 16.20 -4.98
CA THR A 295 -18.29 17.55 -4.70
C THR A 295 -17.43 17.50 -3.44
N LEU A 296 -16.14 17.81 -3.58
CA LEU A 296 -15.22 18.04 -2.48
C LEU A 296 -15.32 19.51 -2.04
N PRO A 297 -15.72 19.82 -0.80
CA PRO A 297 -15.81 21.20 -0.34
C PRO A 297 -14.45 21.90 -0.32
N ALA A 298 -14.45 23.22 -0.51
CA ALA A 298 -13.26 24.07 -0.47
C ALA A 298 -12.37 23.78 0.75
N GLY A 299 -11.06 23.68 0.53
CA GLY A 299 -10.05 23.42 1.56
C GLY A 299 -10.11 22.04 2.23
N ARG A 300 -11.08 21.17 1.87
CA ARG A 300 -11.18 19.82 2.44
C ARG A 300 -10.34 18.82 1.64
N SER A 301 -10.04 17.70 2.28
CA SER A 301 -9.33 16.59 1.66
C SER A 301 -10.06 15.27 1.86
N PHE A 302 -9.79 14.31 0.98
CA PHE A 302 -10.09 12.90 1.17
C PHE A 302 -8.93 12.06 0.64
N SER A 303 -8.90 10.78 1.03
CA SER A 303 -7.88 9.84 0.56
C SER A 303 -8.49 8.66 -0.17
N LEU A 304 -7.75 8.14 -1.15
CA LEU A 304 -7.99 6.87 -1.81
C LEU A 304 -6.75 5.98 -1.63
N LYS A 305 -6.96 4.73 -1.27
CA LYS A 305 -5.95 3.72 -0.98
C LYS A 305 -6.30 2.45 -1.74
N TYR A 306 -5.42 2.02 -2.62
CA TYR A 306 -5.60 0.80 -3.38
C TYR A 306 -4.36 -0.07 -3.25
N ARG A 307 -4.52 -1.39 -3.31
CA ARG A 307 -3.43 -2.32 -3.54
C ARG A 307 -3.64 -2.99 -4.89
N VAL A 308 -2.57 -3.12 -5.66
CA VAL A 308 -2.55 -3.92 -6.88
C VAL A 308 -1.64 -5.13 -6.63
N LEU A 309 -2.16 -6.35 -6.74
CA LEU A 309 -1.39 -7.58 -6.68
C LEU A 309 -1.18 -8.10 -8.09
N ILE A 310 0.08 -8.39 -8.44
CA ILE A 310 0.47 -9.03 -9.68
C ILE A 310 1.02 -10.41 -9.33
N GLN A 311 0.52 -11.44 -10.01
CA GLN A 311 0.99 -12.81 -9.80
C GLN A 311 0.88 -13.66 -11.07
N SER A 312 1.75 -14.68 -11.11
CA SER A 312 1.60 -15.81 -12.04
C SER A 312 0.46 -16.70 -11.58
N GLY A 313 -0.27 -17.27 -12.54
CA GLY A 313 -1.40 -18.15 -12.29
C GLY A 313 -2.72 -17.46 -11.99
N ARG A 314 -3.77 -18.27 -12.02
CA ARG A 314 -5.11 -17.85 -11.64
C ARG A 314 -5.22 -17.59 -10.14
N ALA A 315 -5.81 -16.44 -9.80
CA ALA A 315 -6.04 -16.08 -8.42
C ALA A 315 -7.10 -16.98 -7.77
N GLU A 316 -6.78 -17.51 -6.58
CA GLU A 316 -7.76 -18.16 -5.73
C GLU A 316 -8.49 -17.12 -4.86
N GLU A 317 -9.82 -17.21 -4.80
CA GLU A 317 -10.68 -16.29 -4.04
C GLU A 317 -10.27 -16.18 -2.57
N LYS A 318 -9.97 -17.31 -1.91
CA LYS A 318 -9.53 -17.35 -0.52
C LYS A 318 -8.23 -16.57 -0.29
N MET A 319 -7.31 -16.63 -1.26
CA MET A 319 -6.05 -15.89 -1.20
C MET A 319 -6.28 -14.39 -1.40
N LEU A 320 -7.11 -14.01 -2.38
CA LEU A 320 -7.49 -12.61 -2.60
C LEU A 320 -8.19 -12.01 -1.37
N GLU A 321 -9.09 -12.75 -0.73
CA GLU A 321 -9.77 -12.29 0.49
C GLU A 321 -8.78 -12.15 1.67
N ALA A 322 -7.80 -13.05 1.79
CA ALA A 322 -6.74 -12.92 2.79
C ALA A 322 -5.85 -11.70 2.53
N GLU A 323 -5.47 -11.44 1.27
CA GLU A 323 -4.70 -10.26 0.86
C GLU A 323 -5.47 -8.97 1.14
N TRP A 324 -6.78 -8.93 0.84
CA TRP A 324 -7.64 -7.79 1.16
C TRP A 324 -7.69 -7.52 2.68
N LYS A 325 -7.90 -8.57 3.49
CA LYS A 325 -7.93 -8.44 4.97
C LYS A 325 -6.60 -7.96 5.55
N ALA A 326 -5.48 -8.38 4.97
CA ALA A 326 -4.16 -7.89 5.36
C ALA A 326 -3.99 -6.41 5.00
N PHE A 327 -4.39 -6.03 3.78
CA PHE A 327 -4.33 -4.65 3.32
C PHE A 327 -5.25 -3.73 4.14
N SER A 328 -6.48 -4.15 4.43
CA SER A 328 -7.48 -3.36 5.17
C SER A 328 -7.08 -3.08 6.63
N ARG A 329 -6.17 -3.89 7.19
CA ARG A 329 -5.61 -3.70 8.54
C ARG A 329 -4.36 -2.82 8.57
N THR A 330 -3.79 -2.48 7.41
CA THR A 330 -2.50 -1.78 7.29
C THR A 330 -2.59 -0.29 7.63
N ALA A 331 -3.80 0.31 7.58
CA ALA A 331 -4.01 1.75 7.85
C ALA A 331 -3.63 2.20 9.27
N ALA A 332 -3.61 1.31 10.27
CA ALA A 332 -3.22 1.67 11.64
C ALA A 332 -1.69 1.70 11.87
N ILE A 333 -0.88 1.06 11.00
CA ILE A 333 0.53 0.77 11.30
C ILE A 333 1.51 1.54 10.39
N GLN A 334 1.22 1.74 9.10
CA GLN A 334 2.26 2.19 8.15
C GLN A 334 2.42 3.72 8.01
N ALA A 335 1.48 4.53 8.53
CA ALA A 335 1.64 6.00 8.58
C ALA A 335 2.65 6.46 9.66
N ARG A 336 3.11 5.55 10.52
CA ARG A 336 4.02 5.82 11.65
C ARG A 336 5.49 5.38 11.43
N ILE A 337 5.85 4.82 10.27
CA ILE A 337 7.16 4.14 10.07
C ILE A 337 8.13 4.91 9.14
N ASP A 338 7.67 5.85 8.31
CA ASP A 338 8.58 6.66 7.48
C ASP A 338 8.93 7.99 8.17
N PRO A 339 10.22 8.30 8.45
CA PRO A 339 10.59 9.64 8.88
C PRO A 339 10.48 10.62 7.70
N ALA A 340 10.01 11.84 7.96
CA ALA A 340 10.07 12.92 6.97
C ALA A 340 11.54 13.25 6.66
N ARG A 341 11.97 13.10 5.40
CA ARG A 341 13.31 13.55 4.98
C ARG A 341 13.35 15.07 4.95
N GLY A 342 14.29 15.63 5.71
CA GLY A 342 14.36 17.05 6.08
C GLY A 342 14.11 17.30 7.58
N SER A 343 13.73 16.28 8.34
CA SER A 343 13.60 16.38 9.79
C SER A 343 14.96 16.62 10.44
N THR A 344 15.20 17.87 10.80
CA THR A 344 16.11 18.27 11.89
C THR A 344 15.48 18.03 13.26
N ALA A 345 14.40 17.22 13.36
CA ALA A 345 13.77 16.94 14.65
C ALA A 345 14.81 16.26 15.52
N ARG A 346 15.36 17.05 16.44
CA ARG A 346 16.11 16.58 17.59
C ARG A 346 15.33 15.41 18.17
N ARG A 347 16.03 14.29 18.42
CA ARG A 347 15.53 13.23 19.30
C ARG A 347 14.90 13.93 20.50
N ARG A 348 13.61 13.69 20.78
CA ARG A 348 12.98 14.32 21.94
C ARG A 348 13.82 13.91 23.15
N THR A 349 14.17 14.85 24.00
CA THR A 349 14.81 14.50 25.27
C THR A 349 13.73 13.96 26.20
N ASP A 350 14.10 13.13 27.18
CA ASP A 350 13.16 12.64 28.19
C ASP A 350 12.43 13.80 28.86
N GLY A 351 13.14 14.89 29.17
CA GLY A 351 12.53 16.09 29.74
C GLY A 351 11.50 16.77 28.82
N ALA A 352 11.66 16.70 27.50
CA ALA A 352 10.65 17.22 26.57
C ALA A 352 9.40 16.33 26.56
N VAL A 353 9.57 15.01 26.55
CA VAL A 353 8.45 14.05 26.61
C VAL A 353 7.70 14.14 27.94
N SER A 354 8.42 14.23 29.06
CA SER A 354 7.80 14.39 30.39
C SER A 354 6.97 15.68 30.48
N LYS A 355 7.46 16.80 29.92
CA LYS A 355 6.67 18.04 29.85
C LYS A 355 5.37 17.88 29.08
N GLU A 356 5.36 17.11 27.99
CA GLU A 356 4.12 16.81 27.25
C GLU A 356 3.16 15.94 28.08
N LEU A 357 3.68 14.98 28.85
CA LEU A 357 2.88 14.14 29.75
C LEU A 357 2.25 14.91 30.92
N ASP A 358 2.86 16.02 31.33
CA ASP A 358 2.39 16.85 32.43
C ASP A 358 1.46 18.00 32.01
N LYS A 359 1.27 18.22 30.69
CA LYS A 359 0.37 19.26 30.19
C LYS A 359 -1.07 19.00 30.67
N PRO A 360 -1.68 19.91 31.45
CA PRO A 360 -3.06 19.71 31.90
C PRO A 360 -4.06 19.97 30.77
N ALA A 361 -5.27 19.44 30.96
CA ALA A 361 -6.48 19.66 30.18
C ALA A 361 -6.60 18.94 28.81
N TYR A 362 -6.88 17.63 28.86
CA TYR A 362 -7.47 16.88 27.76
C TYR A 362 -8.76 16.18 28.20
N VAL A 363 -9.61 15.90 27.21
CA VAL A 363 -10.74 14.99 27.33
C VAL A 363 -10.38 13.74 26.56
N PHE A 364 -10.45 12.58 27.23
CA PHE A 364 -10.26 11.27 26.61
C PHE A 364 -11.61 10.57 26.60
N GLU A 365 -12.18 10.42 25.41
CA GLU A 365 -13.49 9.82 25.13
C GLU A 365 -13.43 8.29 25.26
N PHE A 366 -12.93 7.80 26.40
CA PHE A 366 -12.88 6.39 26.74
C PHE A 366 -14.28 5.80 26.92
N THR A 367 -14.41 4.52 26.60
CA THR A 367 -15.61 3.75 26.87
C THR A 367 -15.22 2.39 27.43
N PRO A 368 -16.07 1.74 28.26
CA PRO A 368 -15.71 0.46 28.88
C PRO A 368 -15.31 -0.63 27.88
N ASN A 369 -15.94 -0.64 26.69
CA ASN A 369 -15.71 -1.62 25.63
C ASN A 369 -14.61 -1.21 24.63
N MET A 370 -13.90 -0.11 24.89
CA MET A 370 -12.78 0.31 24.04
C MET A 370 -11.60 -0.65 24.23
N SER A 371 -10.93 -1.00 23.14
CA SER A 371 -9.74 -1.82 23.22
C SER A 371 -8.55 -1.04 23.77
N PHE A 372 -7.63 -1.73 24.45
CA PHE A 372 -6.45 -1.12 25.03
C PHE A 372 -5.58 -0.43 23.97
N VAL A 373 -5.49 -0.98 22.75
CA VAL A 373 -4.79 -0.31 21.66
C VAL A 373 -5.45 1.01 21.25
N GLU A 374 -6.77 1.08 21.16
CA GLU A 374 -7.50 2.31 20.81
C GLU A 374 -7.33 3.40 21.88
N ALA A 375 -7.37 3.02 23.16
CA ALA A 375 -7.16 3.95 24.27
C ALA A 375 -5.73 4.53 24.29
N ILE A 376 -4.73 3.68 24.03
CA ILE A 376 -3.34 4.12 23.85
C ILE A 376 -3.21 5.06 22.64
N GLU A 377 -3.98 4.86 21.58
CA GLU A 377 -3.96 5.76 20.43
C GLU A 377 -4.56 7.14 20.72
N GLN A 378 -5.66 7.22 21.49
CA GLN A 378 -6.18 8.51 21.94
C GLN A 378 -5.15 9.28 22.77
N ILE A 379 -4.47 8.61 23.71
CA ILE A 379 -3.39 9.23 24.50
C ILE A 379 -2.22 9.63 23.60
N LYS A 380 -1.84 8.77 22.66
CA LYS A 380 -0.73 9.03 21.74
C LYS A 380 -0.95 10.28 20.90
N TYR A 381 -2.18 10.50 20.44
CA TYR A 381 -2.52 11.56 19.49
C TYR A 381 -3.12 12.82 20.13
N CYS A 382 -3.23 12.90 21.46
CA CYS A 382 -3.75 14.09 22.12
C CYS A 382 -2.83 15.33 22.01
N VAL A 383 -1.55 15.15 21.70
CA VAL A 383 -0.57 16.24 21.50
C VAL A 383 0.01 16.20 20.08
N GLU A 384 0.39 17.38 19.56
CA GLU A 384 1.08 17.51 18.27
C GLU A 384 2.52 18.02 18.51
N PRO A 385 3.58 17.29 18.09
CA PRO A 385 3.51 16.00 17.41
C PRO A 385 3.15 14.84 18.38
N PRO A 386 2.65 13.70 17.88
CA PRO A 386 2.19 12.58 18.70
C PRO A 386 3.22 12.11 19.73
N LEU A 387 2.75 11.62 20.87
CA LEU A 387 3.63 11.03 21.88
C LEU A 387 4.34 9.79 21.30
N PRO A 388 5.65 9.64 21.56
CA PRO A 388 6.42 8.50 21.09
C PRO A 388 6.18 7.28 21.99
N ILE A 389 4.96 6.74 22.01
CA ILE A 389 4.59 5.56 22.81
C ILE A 389 4.92 4.27 22.05
N VAL A 390 5.60 3.36 22.74
CA VAL A 390 5.90 1.97 22.38
C VAL A 390 5.35 1.06 23.48
N VAL A 391 4.57 0.05 23.08
CA VAL A 391 4.05 -0.98 23.99
C VAL A 391 4.76 -2.29 23.67
N LEU A 392 5.35 -2.93 24.69
CA LEU A 392 5.97 -4.25 24.58
C LEU A 392 4.89 -5.34 24.62
N TRP A 393 4.10 -5.44 23.54
CA TRP A 393 2.95 -6.36 23.48
C TRP A 393 3.27 -7.82 23.80
N LYS A 394 4.47 -8.28 23.46
CA LYS A 394 4.89 -9.65 23.79
C LYS A 394 5.04 -9.84 25.31
N ASP A 395 5.65 -8.88 25.99
CA ASP A 395 5.81 -8.89 27.44
C ASP A 395 4.45 -8.78 28.15
N LEU A 396 3.57 -7.87 27.72
CA LEU A 396 2.21 -7.76 28.25
C LEU A 396 1.41 -9.06 28.10
N TYR A 397 1.51 -9.72 26.95
CA TYR A 397 0.82 -10.97 26.70
C TYR A 397 1.40 -12.12 27.54
N GLU A 398 2.73 -12.25 27.60
CA GLU A 398 3.40 -13.35 28.29
C GLU A 398 3.34 -13.24 29.82
N ASN A 399 3.40 -12.02 30.36
CA ASN A 399 3.53 -11.78 31.79
C ASN A 399 2.24 -11.26 32.45
N ALA A 400 1.39 -10.52 31.73
CA ALA A 400 0.17 -9.93 32.29
C ALA A 400 -1.15 -10.44 31.67
N ASP A 401 -1.09 -11.33 30.66
CA ASP A 401 -2.25 -11.79 29.88
C ASP A 401 -3.06 -10.64 29.23
N ILE A 402 -2.35 -9.60 28.80
CA ILE A 402 -2.93 -8.41 28.17
C ILE A 402 -2.55 -8.40 26.70
N ASP A 403 -3.56 -8.34 25.83
CA ASP A 403 -3.39 -8.18 24.39
C ASP A 403 -3.92 -6.81 23.91
N ARG A 404 -3.89 -6.59 22.60
CA ARG A 404 -4.30 -5.32 21.99
C ARG A 404 -5.79 -5.04 22.13
N MET A 405 -6.60 -6.09 22.18
CA MET A 405 -8.05 -6.09 22.24
C MET A 405 -8.60 -6.15 23.66
N THR A 406 -7.74 -6.33 24.69
CA THR A 406 -8.13 -6.24 26.10
C THR A 406 -8.95 -4.98 26.34
N LEU A 407 -10.15 -5.13 26.90
CA LEU A 407 -11.06 -4.02 27.16
C LEU A 407 -10.54 -3.20 28.32
N ILE A 408 -10.67 -1.87 28.22
CA ILE A 408 -10.10 -0.97 29.23
C ILE A 408 -10.98 -0.82 30.48
N ASP A 409 -12.29 -1.09 30.36
CA ASP A 409 -13.28 -0.93 31.43
C ASP A 409 -13.22 0.45 32.11
N MET A 410 -13.06 1.51 31.30
CA MET A 410 -12.99 2.89 31.75
C MET A 410 -14.00 3.77 31.03
N ASP A 411 -14.63 4.65 31.80
CA ASP A 411 -15.42 5.76 31.27
C ASP A 411 -14.53 6.94 30.82
N GLU A 412 -15.15 7.89 30.12
CA GLU A 412 -14.53 9.16 29.72
C GLU A 412 -13.83 9.83 30.92
N ILE A 413 -12.61 10.32 30.68
CA ILE A 413 -11.87 11.11 31.65
C ILE A 413 -11.56 12.50 31.09
N SER A 414 -11.95 13.52 31.84
CA SER A 414 -11.87 14.92 31.44
C SER A 414 -10.95 15.72 32.37
N GLY A 415 -10.23 16.69 31.82
CA GLY A 415 -9.40 17.62 32.59
C GLY A 415 -8.10 17.02 33.13
N VAL A 416 -7.66 15.88 32.61
CA VAL A 416 -6.43 15.19 33.05
C VAL A 416 -5.28 15.39 32.06
N SER A 417 -4.04 15.29 32.54
CA SER A 417 -2.87 15.29 31.67
C SER A 417 -2.70 13.93 30.95
N PRO A 418 -1.98 13.87 29.81
CA PRO A 418 -1.74 12.62 29.11
C PRO A 418 -1.04 11.58 29.98
N GLY A 419 -0.09 12.01 30.83
CA GLY A 419 0.60 11.14 31.77
C GLY A 419 -0.33 10.60 32.86
N ARG A 420 -1.28 11.41 33.34
CA ARG A 420 -2.29 10.96 34.32
C ARG A 420 -3.27 9.97 33.67
N ALA A 421 -3.77 10.28 32.48
CA ALA A 421 -4.62 9.38 31.70
C ALA A 421 -3.93 8.04 31.45
N LEU A 422 -2.66 8.06 31.05
CA LEU A 422 -1.88 6.84 30.82
C LEU A 422 -1.72 6.00 32.09
N ARG A 423 -1.39 6.60 33.24
CA ARG A 423 -1.31 5.86 34.50
C ARG A 423 -2.64 5.22 34.88
N LEU A 424 -3.75 5.94 34.74
CA LEU A 424 -5.08 5.41 35.05
C LEU A 424 -5.45 4.26 34.11
N LEU A 425 -5.19 4.42 32.81
CA LEU A 425 -5.39 3.39 31.80
C LEU A 425 -4.62 2.11 32.12
N LEU A 426 -3.30 2.24 32.35
CA LEU A 426 -2.46 1.09 32.69
C LEU A 426 -2.93 0.40 33.98
N THR A 427 -3.38 1.18 34.96
CA THR A 427 -3.94 0.63 36.21
C THR A 427 -5.23 -0.15 35.95
N SER A 428 -6.10 0.35 35.07
CA SER A 428 -7.39 -0.28 34.76
C SER A 428 -7.23 -1.63 34.08
N VAL A 429 -6.29 -1.74 33.13
CA VAL A 429 -6.03 -3.01 32.42
C VAL A 429 -5.11 -3.96 33.18
N SER A 430 -4.39 -3.48 34.20
CA SER A 430 -3.52 -4.34 35.01
C SER A 430 -4.37 -5.30 35.85
N GLY A 431 -4.46 -6.56 35.40
CA GLY A 431 -5.05 -7.64 36.18
C GLY A 431 -4.21 -8.02 37.40
N GLY A 432 -4.70 -8.94 38.24
CA GLY A 432 -4.06 -9.35 39.49
C GLY A 432 -2.74 -10.14 39.39
N TYR A 433 -2.18 -10.29 38.18
CA TYR A 433 -0.93 -11.01 37.93
C TYR A 433 0.28 -10.07 37.97
N ASP A 434 0.39 -9.15 37.01
CA ASP A 434 1.48 -8.17 36.95
C ASP A 434 0.98 -6.76 36.67
N LYS A 435 1.60 -5.79 37.37
CA LYS A 435 1.29 -4.37 37.18
C LYS A 435 1.96 -3.88 35.89
N LEU A 436 1.21 -3.12 35.10
CA LEU A 436 1.78 -2.36 33.99
C LEU A 436 2.31 -1.02 34.46
N GLY A 437 3.38 -0.58 33.82
CA GLY A 437 3.97 0.74 34.03
C GLY A 437 4.43 1.34 32.72
N TYR A 438 4.99 2.54 32.81
CA TYR A 438 5.77 3.10 31.72
C TYR A 438 6.99 3.84 32.24
N ILE A 439 8.05 3.88 31.42
CA ILE A 439 9.17 4.80 31.60
C ILE A 439 9.29 5.73 30.39
N VAL A 440 9.94 6.86 30.61
CA VAL A 440 10.44 7.71 29.52
C VAL A 440 11.93 7.51 29.45
N GLU A 441 12.41 6.96 28.34
CA GLU A 441 13.84 6.74 28.08
C GLU A 441 14.15 7.03 26.63
N ASP A 442 15.25 7.73 26.38
CA ASP A 442 15.72 8.06 25.04
C ASP A 442 14.68 8.81 24.17
N GLY A 443 13.79 9.55 24.83
CA GLY A 443 12.69 10.26 24.20
C GLY A 443 11.51 9.38 23.80
N ILE A 444 11.40 8.17 24.34
CA ILE A 444 10.36 7.19 24.04
C ILE A 444 9.61 6.86 25.34
N ILE A 445 8.28 6.77 25.27
CA ILE A 445 7.45 6.25 26.36
C ILE A 445 7.32 4.76 26.13
N MET A 446 7.98 3.96 26.96
CA MET A 446 7.92 2.51 26.86
C MET A 446 6.94 1.96 27.91
N ILE A 447 5.96 1.19 27.46
CA ILE A 447 4.96 0.51 28.28
C ILE A 447 5.26 -0.97 28.29
N ALA A 448 5.36 -1.53 29.50
CA ALA A 448 5.65 -2.93 29.78
C ALA A 448 5.08 -3.31 31.15
N THR A 449 5.18 -4.57 31.55
CA THR A 449 5.09 -4.96 32.96
C THR A 449 6.20 -4.24 33.75
N VAL A 450 5.93 -3.91 35.01
CA VAL A 450 6.87 -3.13 35.84
C VAL A 450 8.23 -3.84 35.96
N GLU A 451 8.26 -5.18 36.02
CA GLU A 451 9.50 -5.97 36.10
C GLU A 451 10.33 -5.93 34.81
N SER A 452 9.68 -5.77 33.65
CA SER A 452 10.35 -5.69 32.35
C SER A 452 10.80 -4.28 31.98
N LEU A 453 10.44 -3.26 32.77
CA LEU A 453 10.91 -1.90 32.56
C LEU A 453 12.36 -1.76 33.05
N PRO A 454 13.24 -1.08 32.29
CA PRO A 454 14.59 -0.76 32.73
C PRO A 454 14.62 -0.07 34.10
N GLU A 455 15.38 -0.63 35.03
CA GLU A 455 15.62 -0.02 36.33
C GLU A 455 16.54 1.19 36.17
N LYS A 456 16.09 2.34 36.69
CA LYS A 456 16.89 3.56 36.72
C LYS A 456 17.80 3.53 37.94
N TRP A 457 19.06 3.14 37.76
CA TRP A 457 20.07 3.24 38.81
C TRP A 457 20.42 4.71 39.05
N GLU A 458 19.96 5.28 40.17
CA GLU A 458 20.43 6.58 40.63
C GLU A 458 21.74 6.40 41.39
N THR A 459 22.83 6.96 40.86
CA THR A 459 24.06 7.15 41.64
C THR A 459 23.78 8.19 42.73
N ARG A 460 23.49 7.73 43.94
CA ARG A 460 23.45 8.59 45.13
C ARG A 460 24.86 8.71 45.67
N VAL A 461 25.40 9.93 45.66
CA VAL A 461 26.61 10.27 46.41
C VAL A 461 26.15 10.52 47.84
N TYR A 462 26.50 9.62 48.75
CA TYR A 462 26.33 9.83 50.19
C TYR A 462 27.60 10.48 50.72
N ASP A 463 27.47 11.42 51.66
CA ASP A 463 28.58 11.74 52.53
C ASP A 463 28.79 10.53 53.46
N ILE A 464 30.04 10.08 53.64
CA ILE A 464 30.36 8.96 54.54
C ILE A 464 29.89 9.26 55.98
N SER A 465 29.73 10.55 56.30
CA SER A 465 29.16 11.05 57.56
C SER A 465 27.70 10.66 57.80
N ASP A 466 26.93 10.35 56.75
CA ASP A 466 25.51 9.95 56.85
C ASP A 466 25.33 8.43 57.07
N LEU A 467 26.42 7.67 57.03
CA LEU A 467 26.45 6.20 57.14
C LEU A 467 27.13 5.71 58.43
N LEU A 468 27.55 6.62 59.31
CA LEU A 468 28.12 6.39 60.64
C LEU A 468 27.28 7.12 61.69
#